data_AF-A0A3L8D0E8-F1
#
_entry.id   AF-A0A3L8D0E8-F1
#
_cell.length_a   1.000
_cell.length_b   1.000
_cell.length_c   1.000
_cell.angle_alpha   90.00
_cell.angle_beta   90.00
_cell.angle_gamma   90.00
#
_symmetry.space_group_name_H-M   'P 1'
#
loop_
_entity.id
_entity.type
_entity.pdbx_description
1 polymer ?
#
loop_
_entity_poly.entity_id
_entity_poly.type
_entity_poly.pdbx_seq_one_letter_code
_entity_poly.pdbx_strand_id
1 'polypeptide(L)' 'PASLLDLINQSFEVMQTSLAQYKIAGYPPDVLINVPKRVCRFFEFYKAPELIALGREIASDTMDRYESDQKRDG' A
#
# COMPACT_ATOMS: atom_id res chain seq x y z
N PRO A 1 -20.14 -17.68 -13.87
CA PRO A 1 -18.96 -17.39 -14.71
C PRO A 1 -18.43 -15.96 -14.43
N ALA A 2 -17.69 -15.82 -13.33
CA ALA A 2 -16.95 -14.62 -12.95
C ALA A 2 -15.43 -14.77 -13.21
N SER A 3 -14.99 -15.94 -13.69
CA SER A 3 -13.59 -16.36 -13.64
C SER A 3 -12.64 -15.55 -14.51
N LEU A 4 -13.06 -15.04 -15.67
CA LEU A 4 -12.15 -14.32 -16.55
C LEU A 4 -11.81 -12.93 -16.03
N LEU A 5 -12.80 -12.17 -15.54
CA LEU A 5 -12.56 -10.84 -14.97
C LEU A 5 -11.72 -10.97 -13.68
N ASP A 6 -12.06 -11.92 -12.82
CA ASP A 6 -11.30 -12.20 -11.60
C ASP A 6 -9.87 -12.62 -11.91
N LEU A 7 -9.66 -13.48 -12.93
CA LEU A 7 -8.33 -13.89 -13.38
C LEU A 7 -7.53 -12.69 -13.92
N ILE A 8 -8.15 -11.82 -14.70
CA ILE A 8 -7.53 -10.60 -15.22
C ILE A 8 -7.13 -9.68 -14.07
N ASN A 9 -8.03 -9.40 -13.13
CA ASN A 9 -7.73 -8.59 -11.94
C ASN A 9 -6.58 -9.18 -11.12
N GLN A 10 -6.60 -10.50 -10.88
CA GLN A 10 -5.53 -11.18 -10.15
C GLN A 10 -4.19 -11.08 -10.90
N SER A 11 -4.21 -11.22 -12.22
CA SER A 11 -3.00 -11.09 -13.05
C SER A 11 -2.42 -9.67 -12.99
N PHE A 12 -3.29 -8.65 -13.05
CA PHE A 12 -2.89 -7.25 -12.89
C PHE A 12 -2.32 -6.97 -11.50
N GLU A 13 -2.95 -7.46 -10.44
CA GLU A 13 -2.46 -7.31 -9.06
C GLU A 13 -1.07 -7.91 -8.88
N VAL A 14 -0.83 -9.10 -9.44
CA VAL A 14 0.49 -9.75 -9.40
C VAL A 14 1.52 -8.91 -10.14
N MET A 15 1.21 -8.46 -11.37
CA MET A 15 2.12 -7.63 -12.16
C MET A 15 2.48 -6.32 -11.44
N GLN A 16 1.47 -5.60 -10.93
CA GLN A 16 1.67 -4.35 -10.19
C GLN A 16 2.51 -4.56 -8.94
N THR A 17 2.30 -5.67 -8.22
CA THR A 17 3.10 -6.02 -7.03
C THR A 17 4.55 -6.23 -7.38
N SER A 18 4.84 -7.05 -8.40
CA SER A 18 6.21 -7.33 -8.83
C SER A 18 6.94 -6.06 -9.30
N LEU A 19 6.25 -5.20 -10.09
CA LEU A 19 6.84 -3.95 -10.56
C LEU A 19 7.09 -2.95 -9.42
N ALA A 20 6.16 -2.82 -8.47
CA ALA A 20 6.34 -1.96 -7.31
C ALA A 20 7.54 -2.41 -6.45
N GLN A 21 7.64 -3.70 -6.16
CA GLN A 21 8.77 -4.27 -5.42
C GLN A 21 10.10 -4.04 -6.14
N TYR A 22 10.13 -4.27 -7.46
CA TYR A 22 11.32 -4.01 -8.27
C TYR A 22 11.73 -2.53 -8.21
N LYS A 23 10.77 -1.59 -8.30
CA LYS A 23 11.04 -0.16 -8.19
C LYS A 23 11.54 0.24 -6.81
N ILE A 24 10.94 -0.28 -5.73
CA ILE A 24 11.38 0.00 -4.36
C ILE A 24 12.80 -0.54 -4.12
N ALA A 25 13.13 -1.73 -4.66
CA ALA A 25 14.48 -2.28 -4.52
C ALA A 25 15.53 -1.47 -5.31
N GLY A 26 15.19 -0.99 -6.52
CA GLY A 26 16.08 -0.17 -7.34
C GLY A 26 16.18 1.29 -6.88
N TYR A 27 15.17 1.78 -6.16
CA TYR A 27 15.04 3.14 -5.65
C TYR A 27 14.47 3.09 -4.23
N PRO A 28 15.29 2.69 -3.23
CA PRO A 28 14.81 2.57 -1.86
C PRO A 28 14.39 3.94 -1.33
N PRO A 29 13.13 4.12 -0.90
CA PRO A 29 12.68 5.38 -0.34
C PRO A 29 13.19 5.55 1.10
N ASP A 30 13.30 6.79 1.56
CA ASP A 30 13.62 7.09 2.97
C ASP A 30 12.51 6.59 3.91
N VAL A 31 11.26 6.73 3.46
CA VAL A 31 10.07 6.30 4.20
C VAL A 31 9.11 5.58 3.25
N LEU A 32 8.68 4.38 3.63
CA LEU A 32 7.69 3.60 2.89
C LEU A 32 6.39 3.48 3.69
N ILE A 33 5.34 4.16 3.23
CA ILE A 33 3.99 4.04 3.80
C ILE A 33 3.29 2.86 3.12
N ASN A 34 3.22 1.72 3.81
CA ASN A 34 2.69 0.49 3.24
C ASN A 34 1.20 0.28 3.59
N VAL A 35 0.31 0.51 2.62
CA VAL A 35 -1.13 0.25 2.77
C VAL A 35 -1.44 -1.21 2.39
N PRO A 36 -2.08 -2.02 3.26
CA PRO A 36 -2.35 -3.42 2.96
C PRO A 36 -3.33 -3.57 1.78
N LYS A 37 -2.94 -4.28 0.72
CA LYS A 37 -3.77 -4.39 -0.51
C LYS A 37 -5.11 -5.11 -0.34
N ARG A 38 -5.30 -5.88 0.75
CA ARG A 38 -6.52 -6.68 0.98
C ARG A 38 -7.67 -5.87 1.59
N VAL A 39 -7.47 -4.59 1.89
CA VAL A 39 -8.46 -3.71 2.54
C VAL A 39 -9.65 -3.38 1.64
N CYS A 40 -9.43 -3.33 0.32
CA CYS A 40 -10.47 -3.13 -0.67
C CYS A 40 -10.18 -3.87 -1.97
N ARG A 41 -11.24 -4.25 -2.69
CA ARG A 41 -11.16 -4.77 -4.06
C ARG A 41 -11.52 -3.68 -5.07
N PHE A 42 -11.28 -3.98 -6.34
CA PHE A 42 -11.80 -3.19 -7.44
C PHE A 42 -13.31 -2.97 -7.29
N PHE A 43 -13.75 -1.74 -7.56
CA PHE A 43 -15.14 -1.28 -7.50
C PHE A 43 -15.79 -1.21 -6.10
N GLU A 44 -15.04 -1.35 -5.01
CA GLU A 44 -15.56 -1.15 -3.64
C GLU A 44 -15.57 0.32 -3.20
N PHE A 45 -16.18 1.21 -3.99
CA PHE A 45 -16.15 2.66 -3.73
C PHE A 45 -16.83 3.07 -2.41
N TYR A 46 -17.78 2.26 -1.93
CA TYR A 46 -18.46 2.50 -0.66
C TYR A 46 -17.52 2.45 0.55
N LYS A 47 -16.35 1.80 0.42
CA LYS A 47 -15.31 1.76 1.47
C LYS A 47 -14.40 2.98 1.49
N ALA A 48 -14.58 3.94 0.57
CA ALA A 48 -13.70 5.11 0.48
C ALA A 48 -13.51 5.85 1.82
N PRO A 49 -14.55 6.10 2.65
CA PRO A 49 -14.36 6.75 3.95
C PRO A 49 -13.43 5.98 4.89
N GLU A 50 -13.58 4.65 4.93
CA GLU A 50 -12.78 3.74 5.77
C GLU A 50 -11.32 3.70 5.31
N LEU A 51 -11.11 3.64 3.99
CA LEU A 51 -9.77 3.64 3.39
C LEU A 51 -9.03 4.96 3.62
N ILE A 52 -9.74 6.09 3.58
CA ILE A 52 -9.16 7.40 3.88
C ILE A 52 -8.73 7.48 5.33
N ALA A 53 -9.58 7.03 6.25
CA ALA A 53 -9.24 7.00 7.68
C ALA A 53 -8.03 6.10 7.94
N LEU A 54 -8.04 4.88 7.39
CA LEU A 54 -6.92 3.93 7.50
C LEU A 54 -5.62 4.51 6.92
N GLY A 55 -5.69 5.17 5.77
CA GLY A 55 -4.53 5.81 5.16
C GLY A 55 -3.91 6.89 6.04
N ARG A 56 -4.74 7.67 6.74
CA ARG A 56 -4.27 8.69 7.70
C ARG A 56 -3.59 8.07 8.91
N GLU A 57 -4.17 7.00 9.46
CA GLU A 57 -3.61 6.27 10.59
C GLU A 57 -2.24 5.68 10.25
N ILE A 58 -2.14 4.91 9.15
CA ILE A 58 -0.88 4.30 8.70
C ILE A 58 0.18 5.38 8.44
N ALA A 59 -0.20 6.49 7.80
CA ALA A 59 0.74 7.57 7.52
C ALA A 59 1.26 8.21 8.81
N SER A 60 0.38 8.53 9.76
CA SER A 60 0.76 9.11 11.05
C SER A 60 1.72 8.18 11.79
N ASP A 61 1.36 6.91 11.94
CA ASP A 61 2.17 5.91 12.64
C ASP A 61 3.55 5.72 11.99
N THR A 62 3.61 5.73 10.66
CA THR A 62 4.87 5.58 9.93
C THR A 62 5.76 6.81 10.14
N MET A 63 5.18 8.00 10.11
CA MET A 63 5.91 9.25 10.27
C MET A 63 6.43 9.43 11.70
N ASP A 64 5.61 9.11 12.70
CA ASP A 64 5.98 9.17 14.12
C ASP A 64 7.17 8.25 14.41
N ARG A 65 7.16 7.03 13.86
CA ARG A 65 8.29 6.09 13.97
C ARG A 65 9.55 6.65 13.31
N TYR A 66 9.44 7.13 12.08
CA TYR A 66 10.56 7.69 11.35
C TYR A 66 11.21 8.89 12.06
N GLU A 67 10.41 9.78 12.64
CA GLU A 67 10.92 10.89 13.46
C GLU A 67 11.57 10.40 14.76
N SER A 68 11.01 9.37 15.39
CA SER A 68 11.57 8.81 16.63
C SER A 68 12.91 8.11 16.41
N ASP A 69 13.07 7.42 15.28
CA ASP A 69 14.30 6.75 14.89
C ASP A 69 15.39 7.78 14.56
N GLN A 70 15.06 8.84 13.82
CA GLN A 70 16.00 9.94 13.56
C GLN A 70 16.48 10.66 14.82
N LYS A 71 15.63 10.81 15.84
CA LYS A 71 16.00 11.42 17.12
C LYS A 71 16.90 10.53 17.97
N ARG A 72 16.97 9.22 17.70
CA ARG A 72 17.83 8.26 18.41
C ARG A 72 19.22 8.16 17.82
N ASP A 73 19.34 8.42 16.51
CA ASP A 73 20.61 8.32 15.77
C ASP A 73 21.41 9.63 15.75
N GLY A 74 20.86 10.73 16.30
CA GLY A 74 21.53 12.03 16.47
C GLY A 74 21.90 12.32 17.93
#